data_AF-A0A6U6DPH3-F1
#
_entry.id   AF-A0A6U6DPH3-F1
#
_cell.length_a   1.000
_cell.length_b   1.000
_cell.length_c   1.000
_cell.angle_alpha   90.00
_cell.angle_beta   90.00
_cell.angle_gamma   90.00
#
_symmetry.space_group_name_H-M   'P 1'
#
loop_
_entity.id
_entity.type
_entity.pdbx_description
1 polymer ?
#
loop_
_entity_poly.entity_id
_entity_poly.type
_entity_poly.pdbx_seq_one_letter_code
_entity_poly.pdbx_strand_id
1 'polypeptide(L)'
;MFEMVMTIACEGMGLAGDACDESTNGNFAASSRGFKQASGVMEFLAEDQLPKWIARGSNVEDKDLPSEVTVGVCEAFKVLFLAIAQQMAVATVLVKPGTPNWGLLAKLCLGVAEQLELFTSNMRSKASNQMPKIDPNFFTLVTFQVNIQRGLSLYFQSRNIWDSNSGYGLAICLLNEASSYLQTRDSPTSRGLPDVGPKSVLRALSSDVTDMRGHMRLLLKSWEKDNSLVYFDKVPQSIPEGEKLKSGIMMMKPEHYELKEVEPVPLSLPGANSSPPPPNSGAGQTEQEMSDEEFARQLQNKLNTDSSHIPKSSPKSASNVMSSPPKPSVSAMSGPPRPVPSIMSSPPKPKTSLASSDKSDEDLARELQAKLNRGDDC
;
A
#
# COMPACT_ATOMS: atom_id res chain seq x y z
N MET A 1 -12.27 3.64 35.23
CA MET A 1 -12.29 4.19 33.86
C MET A 1 -10.88 4.49 33.37
N PHE A 2 -10.14 5.39 34.02
CA PHE A 2 -8.74 5.70 33.65
C PHE A 2 -7.90 4.44 33.39
N GLU A 3 -7.78 3.56 34.39
CA GLU A 3 -6.96 2.33 34.28
C GLU A 3 -7.41 1.43 33.14
N MET A 4 -8.72 1.29 32.94
CA MET A 4 -9.28 0.48 31.85
C MET A 4 -8.92 1.05 30.48
N VAL A 5 -9.14 2.35 30.26
CA VAL A 5 -8.83 3.02 28.99
C VAL A 5 -7.32 2.98 28.72
N MET A 6 -6.49 3.22 29.74
CA MET A 6 -5.04 3.08 29.63
C MET A 6 -4.62 1.64 29.30
N THR A 7 -5.24 0.64 29.91
CA THR A 7 -4.95 -0.78 29.62
C THR A 7 -5.27 -1.11 28.17
N ILE A 8 -6.41 -0.65 27.65
CA ILE A 8 -6.80 -0.85 26.25
C ILE A 8 -5.82 -0.09 25.31
N ALA A 9 -5.42 1.13 25.65
CA ALA A 9 -4.44 1.87 24.87
C ALA A 9 -3.07 1.16 24.84
N CYS A 10 -2.63 0.62 25.98
CA CYS A 10 -1.44 -0.21 26.07
C CYS A 10 -1.56 -1.49 25.26
N GLU A 11 -2.72 -2.15 25.22
CA GLU A 11 -2.97 -3.31 24.36
C GLU A 11 -2.82 -2.94 22.88
N GLY A 12 -3.44 -1.85 22.43
CA GLY A 12 -3.31 -1.39 21.04
C GLY A 12 -1.87 -1.06 20.65
N MET A 13 -1.11 -0.41 21.54
CA MET A 13 0.32 -0.14 21.32
C MET A 13 1.18 -1.41 21.39
N GLY A 14 0.81 -2.38 22.25
CA GLY A 14 1.46 -3.68 22.34
C GLY A 14 1.32 -4.47 21.05
N LEU A 15 0.10 -4.56 20.50
CA LEU A 15 -0.18 -5.19 19.20
C LEU A 15 0.61 -4.54 18.06
N ALA A 16 0.75 -3.20 18.08
CA ALA A 16 1.57 -2.49 17.10
C ALA A 16 3.08 -2.77 17.29
N GLY A 17 3.53 -2.99 18.53
CA GLY A 17 4.89 -3.43 18.85
C GLY A 17 5.18 -4.82 18.30
N ASP A 18 4.31 -5.79 18.60
CA ASP A 18 4.42 -7.17 18.10
C ASP A 18 4.39 -7.18 16.55
N ALA A 19 3.54 -6.36 15.94
CA ALA A 19 3.50 -6.21 14.49
C ALA A 19 4.80 -5.62 13.91
N CYS A 20 5.47 -4.70 14.62
CA CYS A 20 6.80 -4.22 14.24
C CYS A 20 7.84 -5.34 14.29
N ASP A 21 7.81 -6.19 15.32
CA ASP A 21 8.73 -7.31 15.45
C ASP A 21 8.53 -8.33 14.32
N GLU A 22 7.27 -8.67 14.00
CA GLU A 22 6.93 -9.52 12.84
C GLU A 22 7.45 -8.92 11.52
N SER A 23 7.36 -7.60 11.34
CA SER A 23 7.90 -6.94 10.14
C SER A 23 9.42 -7.06 10.04
N THR A 24 10.11 -6.96 11.18
CA THR A 24 11.57 -7.09 11.26
C THR A 24 12.02 -8.53 10.98
N ASN A 25 11.19 -9.50 11.37
CA ASN A 25 11.38 -10.92 11.07
C ASN A 25 11.02 -11.28 9.61
N GLY A 26 10.54 -10.32 8.81
CA GLY A 26 10.15 -10.52 7.41
C GLY A 26 8.74 -11.13 7.23
N ASN A 27 7.97 -11.29 8.31
CA ASN A 27 6.61 -11.79 8.27
C ASN A 27 5.59 -10.66 8.05
N PHE A 28 5.64 -10.06 6.86
CA PHE A 28 4.85 -8.89 6.51
C PHE A 28 3.33 -9.14 6.54
N ALA A 29 2.89 -10.37 6.26
CA ALA A 29 1.47 -10.72 6.31
C ALA A 29 0.93 -10.72 7.75
N ALA A 30 1.66 -11.32 8.70
CA ALA A 30 1.30 -11.28 10.11
C ALA A 30 1.36 -9.85 10.66
N SER A 31 2.42 -9.11 10.34
CA SER A 31 2.57 -7.69 10.70
C SER A 31 1.39 -6.85 10.21
N SER A 32 0.96 -7.03 8.95
CA SER A 32 -0.21 -6.35 8.40
C SER A 32 -1.48 -6.60 9.21
N ARG A 33 -1.71 -7.84 9.66
CA ARG A 33 -2.85 -8.20 10.51
C ARG A 33 -2.74 -7.57 11.90
N GLY A 34 -1.57 -7.62 12.53
CA GLY A 34 -1.33 -7.01 13.83
C GLY A 34 -1.62 -5.50 13.84
N PHE A 35 -1.19 -4.76 12.81
CA PHE A 35 -1.52 -3.34 12.67
C PHE A 35 -3.01 -3.08 12.44
N LYS A 36 -3.74 -3.97 11.74
CA LYS A 36 -5.20 -3.86 11.63
C LYS A 36 -5.90 -4.05 12.98
N GLN A 37 -5.44 -5.01 13.79
CA GLN A 37 -5.95 -5.22 15.15
C GLN A 37 -5.68 -4.00 16.03
N ALA A 38 -4.44 -3.49 16.02
CA ALA A 38 -4.09 -2.26 16.73
C ALA A 38 -4.98 -1.06 16.30
N SER A 39 -5.27 -0.93 15.00
CA SER A 39 -6.16 0.12 14.51
C SER A 39 -7.60 -0.04 15.00
N GLY A 40 -8.08 -1.28 15.17
CA GLY A 40 -9.38 -1.60 15.75
C GLY A 40 -9.50 -1.20 17.22
N VAL A 41 -8.46 -1.47 18.00
CA VAL A 41 -8.38 -1.03 19.41
C VAL A 41 -8.45 0.50 19.51
N MET A 42 -7.71 1.20 18.66
CA MET A 42 -7.71 2.67 18.63
C MET A 42 -9.06 3.25 18.17
N GLU A 43 -9.74 2.58 17.24
CA GLU A 43 -11.11 2.93 16.83
C GLU A 43 -12.10 2.79 17.98
N PHE A 44 -12.08 1.66 18.68
CA PHE A 44 -12.93 1.40 19.83
C PHE A 44 -12.72 2.41 20.96
N LEU A 45 -11.47 2.79 21.23
CA LEU A 45 -11.14 3.84 22.18
C LEU A 45 -11.74 5.19 21.78
N ALA A 46 -11.52 5.60 20.54
CA ALA A 46 -11.95 6.91 20.04
C ALA A 46 -13.47 7.04 19.97
N GLU A 47 -14.17 6.01 19.49
CA GLU A 47 -15.59 6.08 19.16
C GLU A 47 -16.49 5.66 20.33
N ASP A 48 -16.02 4.76 21.21
CA ASP A 48 -16.85 4.21 22.29
C ASP A 48 -16.39 4.62 23.69
N GLN A 49 -15.15 4.27 24.07
CA GLN A 49 -14.73 4.36 25.48
C GLN A 49 -14.42 5.78 25.96
N LEU A 50 -13.67 6.55 25.17
CA LEU A 50 -13.27 7.91 25.53
C LEU A 50 -14.48 8.86 25.62
N PRO A 51 -15.43 8.88 24.66
CA PRO A 51 -16.63 9.71 24.78
C PRO A 51 -17.46 9.36 26.02
N LYS A 52 -17.61 8.07 26.36
CA LYS A 52 -18.30 7.62 27.57
C LYS A 52 -17.61 8.08 28.85
N TRP A 53 -16.28 8.08 28.88
CA TRP A 53 -15.53 8.57 30.05
C TRP A 53 -15.74 10.07 30.25
N ILE A 54 -15.60 10.88 29.19
CA ILE A 54 -15.82 12.33 29.25
C ILE A 54 -17.27 12.65 29.67
N ALA A 55 -18.25 11.94 29.10
CA ALA A 55 -19.68 12.17 29.38
C ALA A 55 -20.09 11.85 30.83
N ARG A 56 -19.36 10.96 31.52
CA ARG A 56 -19.66 10.57 32.91
C ARG A 56 -19.27 11.63 33.95
N GLY A 57 -18.88 12.83 33.53
CA GLY A 57 -18.74 13.99 34.42
C GLY A 57 -17.49 13.94 35.29
N SER A 58 -16.44 13.24 34.87
CA SER A 58 -15.11 13.51 35.41
C SER A 58 -14.77 14.97 35.08
N ASN A 59 -14.40 15.77 36.09
CA ASN A 59 -13.89 17.15 35.92
C ASN A 59 -12.56 17.22 35.14
N VAL A 60 -12.28 16.22 34.30
CA VAL A 60 -11.04 16.04 33.54
C VAL A 60 -11.32 16.61 32.15
N GLU A 61 -10.66 17.72 31.82
CA GLU A 61 -10.66 18.23 30.46
C GLU A 61 -9.80 17.33 29.56
N ASP A 62 -10.10 17.27 28.26
CA ASP A 62 -9.31 16.52 27.26
C ASP A 62 -7.82 16.92 27.25
N LYS A 63 -7.51 18.13 27.74
CA LYS A 63 -6.13 18.65 27.88
C LYS A 63 -5.33 17.96 28.98
N ASP A 64 -6.03 17.50 30.02
CA ASP A 64 -5.45 16.88 31.21
C ASP A 64 -5.28 15.36 31.03
N LEU A 65 -5.88 14.80 29.98
CA LEU A 65 -5.69 13.40 29.62
C LEU A 65 -4.26 13.17 29.09
N PRO A 66 -3.68 11.99 29.37
CA PRO A 66 -2.46 11.54 28.71
C PRO A 66 -2.63 11.54 27.19
N SER A 67 -1.53 11.80 26.47
CA SER A 67 -1.55 11.93 25.00
C SER A 67 -2.17 10.72 24.30
N GLU A 68 -1.91 9.53 24.82
CA GLU A 68 -2.29 8.24 24.24
C GLU A 68 -3.79 7.95 24.35
N VAL A 69 -4.51 8.69 25.20
CA VAL A 69 -5.93 8.49 25.51
C VAL A 69 -6.74 9.77 25.30
N THR A 70 -6.41 10.48 24.22
CA THR A 70 -7.25 11.55 23.68
C THR A 70 -7.90 11.11 22.38
N VAL A 71 -9.15 11.53 22.15
CA VAL A 71 -9.93 11.09 20.99
C VAL A 71 -9.20 11.41 19.69
N GLY A 72 -8.66 12.63 19.57
CA GLY A 72 -7.94 13.06 18.37
C GLY A 72 -6.67 12.26 18.10
N VAL A 73 -5.94 11.82 19.14
CA VAL A 73 -4.75 10.97 18.96
C VAL A 73 -5.15 9.56 18.58
N CYS A 74 -6.13 8.95 19.25
CA CYS A 74 -6.61 7.61 18.90
C CYS A 74 -7.14 7.55 17.44
N GLU A 75 -7.93 8.53 17.01
CA GLU A 75 -8.40 8.63 15.62
C GLU A 75 -7.25 8.80 14.61
N ALA A 76 -6.21 9.56 14.97
CA ALA A 76 -5.05 9.69 14.11
C ALA A 76 -4.27 8.36 14.05
N PHE A 77 -3.97 7.75 15.19
CA PHE A 77 -3.21 6.49 15.27
C PHE A 77 -3.95 5.32 14.59
N LYS A 78 -5.29 5.31 14.60
CA LYS A 78 -6.10 4.42 13.75
C LYS A 78 -5.66 4.51 12.28
N VAL A 79 -5.62 5.73 11.73
CA VAL A 79 -5.22 5.98 10.33
C VAL A 79 -3.77 5.60 10.08
N LEU A 80 -2.87 5.92 11.02
CA LEU A 80 -1.46 5.54 10.94
C LEU A 80 -1.30 4.01 10.83
N PHE A 81 -1.92 3.26 11.74
CA PHE A 81 -1.80 1.81 11.76
C PHE A 81 -2.37 1.17 10.50
N LEU A 82 -3.47 1.70 9.93
CA LEU A 82 -3.97 1.25 8.63
C LEU A 82 -2.98 1.52 7.49
N ALA A 83 -2.29 2.66 7.51
CA ALA A 83 -1.26 2.99 6.53
C ALA A 83 -0.08 2.02 6.60
N ILE A 84 0.40 1.72 7.82
CA ILE A 84 1.49 0.75 8.01
C ILE A 84 1.02 -0.66 7.64
N ALA A 85 -0.20 -1.07 8.01
CA ALA A 85 -0.78 -2.35 7.60
C ALA A 85 -0.78 -2.50 6.07
N GLN A 86 -1.16 -1.44 5.34
CA GLN A 86 -1.15 -1.42 3.89
C GLN A 86 0.27 -1.47 3.32
N GLN A 87 1.22 -0.76 3.92
CA GLN A 87 2.64 -0.84 3.55
C GLN A 87 3.19 -2.27 3.71
N MET A 88 2.82 -2.98 4.78
CA MET A 88 3.21 -4.39 4.99
C MET A 88 2.57 -5.32 3.95
N ALA A 89 1.32 -5.07 3.55
CA ALA A 89 0.71 -5.84 2.46
C ALA A 89 1.41 -5.60 1.11
N VAL A 90 1.83 -4.37 0.82
CA VAL A 90 2.66 -4.05 -0.34
C VAL A 90 3.99 -4.82 -0.28
N ALA A 91 4.66 -4.82 0.88
CA ALA A 91 5.90 -5.59 1.08
C ALA A 91 5.71 -7.09 0.85
N THR A 92 4.60 -7.65 1.33
CA THR A 92 4.24 -9.07 1.10
C THR A 92 4.17 -9.39 -0.38
N VAL A 93 3.56 -8.51 -1.20
CA VAL A 93 3.47 -8.71 -2.66
C VAL A 93 4.83 -8.61 -3.33
N LEU A 94 5.73 -7.75 -2.84
CA LEU A 94 7.07 -7.57 -3.41
C LEU A 94 8.05 -8.70 -3.09
N VAL A 95 7.85 -9.40 -1.96
CA VAL A 95 8.71 -10.51 -1.53
C VAL A 95 8.32 -11.81 -2.26
N LYS A 96 7.07 -11.96 -2.66
CA LYS A 96 6.60 -13.15 -3.38
C LYS A 96 7.28 -13.24 -4.76
N PRO A 97 7.70 -14.45 -5.19
CA PRO A 97 8.32 -14.63 -6.49
C PRO A 97 7.31 -14.36 -7.62
N GLY A 98 7.73 -13.59 -8.62
CA GLY A 98 6.93 -13.28 -9.80
C GLY A 98 6.93 -11.80 -10.15
N THR A 99 6.25 -11.46 -11.24
CA THR A 99 6.05 -10.06 -11.64
C THR A 99 4.76 -9.55 -10.99
N PRO A 100 4.82 -8.64 -10.02
CA PRO A 100 3.62 -8.09 -9.41
C PRO A 100 2.88 -7.19 -10.38
N ASN A 101 1.60 -6.92 -10.11
CA ASN A 101 0.84 -5.91 -10.84
C ASN A 101 1.34 -4.51 -10.44
N TRP A 102 2.22 -3.93 -11.26
CA TRP A 102 2.82 -2.63 -11.02
C TRP A 102 1.80 -1.50 -10.92
N GLY A 103 0.73 -1.53 -11.73
CA GLY A 103 -0.34 -0.54 -11.69
C GLY A 103 -1.09 -0.54 -10.35
N LEU A 104 -1.37 -1.73 -9.81
CA LEU A 104 -1.98 -1.85 -8.48
C LEU A 104 -1.01 -1.41 -7.37
N LEU A 105 0.25 -1.83 -7.42
CA LEU A 105 1.26 -1.41 -6.44
C LEU A 105 1.42 0.12 -6.40
N ALA A 106 1.37 0.78 -7.56
CA ALA A 106 1.41 2.24 -7.64
C ALA A 106 0.25 2.87 -6.86
N LYS A 107 -0.99 2.43 -7.11
CA LYS A 107 -2.19 2.93 -6.42
C LYS A 107 -2.15 2.64 -4.92
N LEU A 108 -1.64 1.48 -4.51
CA LEU A 108 -1.51 1.13 -3.10
C LEU A 108 -0.48 1.99 -2.37
N CYS A 109 0.69 2.25 -2.98
CA CYS A 109 1.69 3.14 -2.38
C CYS A 109 1.17 4.58 -2.26
N LEU A 110 0.45 5.06 -3.28
CA LEU A 110 -0.21 6.37 -3.19
C LEU A 110 -1.23 6.41 -2.05
N GLY A 111 -2.01 5.34 -1.86
CA GLY A 111 -2.97 5.23 -0.76
C GLY A 111 -2.30 5.29 0.62
N VAL A 112 -1.13 4.66 0.79
CA VAL A 112 -0.34 4.76 2.03
C VAL A 112 0.09 6.22 2.27
N ALA A 113 0.60 6.90 1.24
CA ALA A 113 1.00 8.30 1.37
C ALA A 113 -0.17 9.20 1.78
N GLU A 114 -1.34 9.03 1.16
CA GLU A 114 -2.56 9.77 1.48
C GLU A 114 -3.05 9.51 2.91
N GLN A 115 -2.99 8.27 3.40
CA GLN A 115 -3.32 7.93 4.79
C GLN A 115 -2.35 8.57 5.79
N LEU A 116 -1.05 8.60 5.50
CA LEU A 116 -0.06 9.26 6.37
C LEU A 116 -0.23 10.80 6.40
N GLU A 117 -0.68 11.39 5.29
CA GLU A 117 -1.07 12.81 5.27
C GLU A 117 -2.36 13.06 6.05
N LEU A 118 -3.34 12.17 5.94
CA LEU A 118 -4.56 12.22 6.75
C LEU A 118 -4.25 12.08 8.24
N PHE A 119 -3.35 11.17 8.63
CA PHE A 119 -2.82 11.09 9.99
C PHE A 119 -2.27 12.44 10.46
N THR A 120 -1.39 13.06 9.68
CA THR A 120 -0.79 14.36 10.02
C THR A 120 -1.85 15.47 10.12
N SER A 121 -2.85 15.44 9.24
CA SER A 121 -3.99 16.36 9.26
C SER A 121 -4.84 16.20 10.52
N ASN A 122 -5.13 14.96 10.91
CA ASN A 122 -5.88 14.64 12.14
C ASN A 122 -5.11 15.08 13.38
N MET A 123 -3.80 14.83 13.43
CA MET A 123 -2.94 15.29 14.53
C MET A 123 -2.98 16.82 14.68
N ARG A 124 -2.92 17.57 13.57
CA ARG A 124 -2.96 19.04 13.60
C ARG A 124 -4.33 19.62 13.92
N SER A 125 -5.40 19.00 13.45
CA SER A 125 -6.76 19.53 13.60
C SER A 125 -7.42 19.13 14.92
N LYS A 126 -7.20 17.89 15.37
CA LYS A 126 -7.88 17.31 16.53
C LYS A 126 -6.97 17.09 17.74
N ALA A 127 -5.66 16.94 17.55
CA ALA A 127 -4.70 16.66 18.62
C ALA A 127 -3.56 17.68 18.72
N SER A 128 -3.81 18.94 18.31
CA SER A 128 -2.78 19.99 18.25
C SER A 128 -2.08 20.23 19.58
N ASN A 129 -2.82 20.16 20.69
CA ASN A 129 -2.29 20.33 22.04
C ASN A 129 -1.41 19.15 22.50
N GLN A 130 -1.57 17.97 21.89
CA GLN A 130 -0.82 16.76 22.22
C GLN A 130 0.42 16.59 21.35
N MET A 131 0.45 17.19 20.15
CA MET A 131 1.60 17.10 19.23
C MET A 131 2.95 17.47 19.87
N PRO A 132 3.08 18.54 20.69
CA PRO A 132 4.36 18.87 21.33
C PRO A 132 4.83 17.84 22.36
N LYS A 133 3.95 16.95 22.85
CA LYS A 133 4.28 15.88 23.79
C LYS A 133 4.84 14.64 23.08
N ILE A 134 4.61 14.52 21.77
CA ILE A 134 5.10 13.42 20.94
C ILE A 134 6.49 13.79 20.41
N ASP A 135 7.37 12.80 20.28
CA ASP A 135 8.73 13.01 19.76
C ASP A 135 8.69 13.69 18.37
N PRO A 136 9.33 14.87 18.18
CA PRO A 136 9.40 15.52 16.87
C PRO A 136 10.06 14.66 15.80
N ASN A 137 10.93 13.72 16.17
CA ASN A 137 11.57 12.79 15.24
C ASN A 137 10.56 11.83 14.61
N PHE A 138 9.48 11.50 15.31
CA PHE A 138 8.40 10.68 14.79
C PHE A 138 7.71 11.35 13.60
N PHE A 139 7.40 12.66 13.69
CA PHE A 139 6.81 13.40 12.57
C PHE A 139 7.80 13.57 11.40
N THR A 140 9.10 13.58 11.69
CA THR A 140 10.15 13.56 10.65
C THR A 140 10.13 12.23 9.90
N LEU A 141 9.96 11.11 10.61
CA LEU A 141 9.80 9.78 10.00
C LEU A 141 8.51 9.68 9.17
N VAL A 142 7.38 10.18 9.67
CA VAL A 142 6.11 10.20 8.91
C VAL A 142 6.27 11.02 7.62
N THR A 143 6.89 12.20 7.71
CA THR A 143 7.17 13.04 6.52
C THR A 143 8.07 12.33 5.52
N PHE A 144 9.08 11.61 6.01
CA PHE A 144 9.94 10.77 5.19
C PHE A 144 9.14 9.67 4.48
N GLN A 145 8.29 8.94 5.21
CA GLN A 145 7.46 7.87 4.65
C GLN A 145 6.49 8.39 3.58
N VAL A 146 5.82 9.53 3.79
CA VAL A 146 4.95 10.15 2.77
C VAL A 146 5.70 10.35 1.45
N ASN A 147 6.91 10.90 1.50
CA ASN A 147 7.69 11.18 0.29
C ASN A 147 8.24 9.91 -0.36
N ILE A 148 8.70 8.92 0.42
CA ILE A 148 9.09 7.61 -0.13
C ILE A 148 7.92 6.95 -0.83
N GLN A 149 6.74 6.92 -0.21
CA GLN A 149 5.57 6.23 -0.77
C GLN A 149 5.08 6.90 -2.07
N ARG A 150 5.17 8.24 -2.16
CA ARG A 150 4.96 8.98 -3.42
C ARG A 150 5.97 8.62 -4.50
N GLY A 151 7.26 8.55 -4.14
CA GLY A 151 8.32 8.12 -5.04
C GLY A 151 8.08 6.69 -5.55
N LEU A 152 7.74 5.76 -4.66
CA LEU A 152 7.41 4.37 -4.98
C LEU A 152 6.17 4.26 -5.88
N SER A 153 5.14 5.06 -5.62
CA SER A 153 3.95 5.13 -6.48
C SER A 153 4.33 5.48 -7.92
N LEU A 154 5.10 6.56 -8.12
CA LEU A 154 5.54 6.98 -9.45
C LEU A 154 6.48 5.95 -10.10
N TYR A 155 7.35 5.33 -9.31
CA TYR A 155 8.22 4.25 -9.75
C TYR A 155 7.41 3.07 -10.29
N PHE A 156 6.45 2.54 -9.52
CA PHE A 156 5.63 1.41 -9.97
C PHE A 156 4.73 1.81 -11.16
N GLN A 157 4.23 3.05 -11.19
CA GLN A 157 3.49 3.54 -12.35
C GLN A 157 4.37 3.56 -13.61
N SER A 158 5.63 4.02 -13.49
CA SER A 158 6.58 4.02 -14.60
C SER A 158 6.86 2.61 -15.13
N ARG A 159 7.00 1.62 -14.22
CA ARG A 159 7.17 0.20 -14.57
C ARG A 159 5.94 -0.34 -15.29
N ASN A 160 4.74 -0.02 -14.82
CA ASN A 160 3.49 -0.45 -15.45
C ASN A 160 3.38 0.04 -16.90
N ILE A 161 3.72 1.31 -17.15
CA ILE A 161 3.66 1.92 -18.48
C ILE A 161 4.74 1.32 -19.40
N TRP A 162 5.96 1.17 -18.87
CA TRP A 162 7.06 0.52 -19.60
C TRP A 162 6.70 -0.91 -20.05
N ASP A 163 6.16 -1.72 -19.14
CA ASP A 163 5.78 -3.11 -19.41
C ASP A 163 4.56 -3.23 -20.33
N SER A 164 3.71 -2.20 -20.38
CA SER A 164 2.55 -2.12 -21.29
C SER A 164 2.94 -1.80 -22.75
N ASN A 165 4.24 -1.66 -23.05
CA ASN A 165 4.80 -1.32 -24.36
C ASN A 165 4.17 -0.07 -25.01
N SER A 166 3.66 0.87 -24.20
CA SER A 166 3.06 2.12 -24.67
C SER A 166 3.59 3.29 -23.84
N GLY A 167 4.08 4.34 -24.49
CA GLY A 167 4.54 5.55 -23.82
C GLY A 167 5.86 5.43 -23.06
N TYR A 168 6.92 4.93 -23.71
CA TYR A 168 8.26 4.81 -23.10
C TYR A 168 8.80 6.17 -22.64
N GLY A 169 8.53 7.24 -23.41
CA GLY A 169 8.88 8.60 -23.03
C GLY A 169 8.20 9.06 -21.74
N LEU A 170 6.94 8.68 -21.52
CA LEU A 170 6.20 8.99 -20.29
C LEU A 170 6.73 8.18 -19.09
N ALA A 171 7.05 6.90 -19.29
CA ALA A 171 7.67 6.07 -18.25
C ALA A 171 9.00 6.65 -17.77
N ILE A 172 9.85 7.13 -18.69
CA ILE A 172 11.11 7.83 -18.35
C ILE A 172 10.83 9.10 -17.53
N CYS A 173 9.84 9.91 -17.94
CA CYS A 173 9.44 11.13 -17.22
C CYS A 173 8.97 10.82 -15.79
N LEU A 174 8.13 9.79 -15.61
CA LEU A 174 7.65 9.33 -14.31
C LEU A 174 8.78 8.81 -13.43
N LEU A 175 9.70 8.02 -13.96
CA LEU A 175 10.84 7.48 -13.21
C LEU A 175 11.81 8.60 -12.78
N ASN A 176 12.00 9.61 -13.63
CA ASN A 176 12.78 10.79 -13.30
C ASN A 176 12.13 11.61 -12.16
N GLU A 177 10.81 11.82 -12.21
CA GLU A 177 10.08 12.46 -11.10
C GLU A 177 10.10 11.60 -9.82
N ALA A 178 9.97 10.27 -9.93
CA ALA A 178 10.11 9.36 -8.79
C ALA A 178 11.48 9.54 -8.10
N SER A 179 12.54 9.71 -8.90
CA SER A 179 13.89 9.95 -8.41
C SER A 179 14.02 11.30 -7.68
N SER A 180 13.24 12.33 -8.06
CA SER A 180 13.26 13.63 -7.39
C SER A 180 12.67 13.56 -5.97
N TYR A 181 11.65 12.73 -5.74
CA TYR A 181 11.11 12.45 -4.40
C TYR A 181 12.11 11.79 -3.46
N LEU A 182 13.08 11.05 -4.02
CA LEU A 182 14.13 10.41 -3.23
C LEU A 182 15.31 11.34 -2.95
N GLN A 183 15.41 12.52 -3.57
CA GLN A 183 16.49 13.46 -3.29
C GLN A 183 16.31 14.09 -1.90
N THR A 184 17.41 14.44 -1.25
CA THR A 184 17.34 15.18 0.02
C THR A 184 16.81 16.57 -0.27
N ARG A 185 15.79 16.99 0.47
CA ARG A 185 15.14 18.29 0.30
C ARG A 185 16.00 19.43 0.85
N ASP A 186 15.98 20.58 0.18
CA ASP A 186 16.70 21.78 0.64
C ASP A 186 15.97 22.52 1.76
N SER A 187 14.65 22.37 1.87
CA SER A 187 13.83 23.03 2.90
C SER A 187 12.70 22.13 3.41
N PRO A 188 12.13 22.41 4.61
CA PRO A 188 11.02 21.64 5.16
C PRO A 188 9.75 21.63 4.29
N THR A 189 9.61 22.60 3.39
CA THR A 189 8.46 22.75 2.50
C THR A 189 8.75 22.32 1.06
N SER A 190 10.02 22.10 0.70
CA SER A 190 10.38 21.64 -0.64
C SER A 190 10.11 20.14 -0.80
N ARG A 191 10.02 19.71 -2.06
CA ARG A 191 9.92 18.29 -2.42
C ARG A 191 11.20 17.54 -2.04
N GLY A 192 11.06 16.25 -1.75
CA GLY A 192 12.17 15.36 -1.41
C GLY A 192 12.10 14.81 0.03
N LEU A 193 13.08 13.97 0.36
CA LEU A 193 13.23 13.34 1.67
C LEU A 193 13.84 14.32 2.67
N PRO A 194 13.45 14.25 3.96
CA PRO A 194 14.25 14.82 5.05
C PRO A 194 15.71 14.33 5.00
N ASP A 195 16.61 15.05 5.68
CA ASP A 195 18.02 14.64 5.74
C ASP A 195 18.16 13.22 6.32
N VAL A 196 18.94 12.37 5.66
CA VAL A 196 19.27 11.00 6.07
C VAL A 196 20.78 10.84 6.35
N GLY A 197 21.50 11.95 6.48
CA GLY A 197 22.93 11.97 6.75
C GLY A 197 23.32 11.38 8.11
N PRO A 198 24.62 11.27 8.41
CA PRO A 198 25.13 10.58 9.62
C PRO A 198 24.63 11.17 10.95
N LYS A 199 24.26 12.46 10.95
CA LYS A 199 23.73 13.17 12.12
C LYS A 199 22.21 13.14 12.22
N SER A 200 21.53 12.61 11.21
CA SER A 200 20.07 12.53 11.19
C SER A 200 19.56 11.38 12.06
N VAL A 201 18.36 11.55 12.60
CA VAL A 201 17.59 10.47 13.25
C VAL A 201 17.21 9.36 12.28
N LEU A 202 17.21 9.66 10.97
CA LEU A 202 16.93 8.71 9.90
C LEU A 202 18.19 8.01 9.36
N ARG A 203 19.35 8.13 10.02
CA ARG A 203 20.62 7.53 9.56
C ARG A 203 20.53 6.02 9.31
N ALA A 204 19.66 5.31 10.04
CA ALA A 204 19.45 3.88 9.90
C ALA A 204 18.90 3.51 8.50
N LEU A 205 18.22 4.45 7.83
CA LEU A 205 17.62 4.28 6.51
C LEU A 205 18.54 4.75 5.37
N SER A 206 19.75 5.23 5.70
CA SER A 206 20.64 5.86 4.72
C SER A 206 21.16 4.89 3.65
N SER A 207 21.43 3.63 4.02
CA SER A 207 21.80 2.55 3.09
C SER A 207 20.68 2.30 2.09
N ASP A 208 19.47 2.08 2.59
CA ASP A 208 18.33 1.67 1.77
C ASP A 208 17.92 2.77 0.80
N VAL A 209 17.94 4.02 1.25
CA VAL A 209 17.71 5.19 0.39
C VAL A 209 18.80 5.31 -0.67
N THR A 210 20.06 5.03 -0.33
CA THR A 210 21.18 5.07 -1.28
C THR A 210 21.05 3.97 -2.33
N ASP A 211 20.71 2.76 -1.94
CA ASP A 211 20.51 1.62 -2.83
C ASP A 211 19.33 1.86 -3.77
N MET A 212 18.21 2.37 -3.25
CA MET A 212 17.04 2.71 -4.05
C MET A 212 17.34 3.84 -5.05
N ARG A 213 18.08 4.89 -4.65
CA ARG A 213 18.56 5.94 -5.57
C ARG A 213 19.49 5.35 -6.64
N GLY A 214 20.35 4.41 -6.27
CA GLY A 214 21.24 3.70 -7.19
C GLY A 214 20.45 2.92 -8.24
N HIS A 215 19.49 2.12 -7.79
CA HIS A 215 18.59 1.34 -8.64
C HIS A 215 17.82 2.21 -9.64
N MET A 216 17.12 3.25 -9.18
CA MET A 216 16.35 4.13 -10.07
C MET A 216 17.25 4.83 -11.09
N ARG A 217 18.47 5.24 -10.72
CA ARG A 217 19.44 5.86 -11.63
C ARG A 217 19.92 4.89 -12.70
N LEU A 218 20.22 3.64 -12.34
CA LEU A 218 20.64 2.62 -13.30
C LEU A 218 19.52 2.28 -14.28
N LEU A 219 18.30 2.12 -13.76
CA LEU A 219 17.12 1.85 -14.57
C LEU A 219 16.83 3.00 -15.54
N LEU A 220 16.86 4.24 -15.07
CA LEU A 220 16.62 5.42 -15.89
C LEU A 220 17.62 5.52 -17.05
N LYS A 221 18.92 5.34 -16.78
CA LYS A 221 19.95 5.34 -17.82
C LYS A 221 19.74 4.24 -18.86
N SER A 222 19.30 3.06 -18.43
CA SER A 222 18.99 1.96 -19.36
C SER A 222 17.81 2.32 -20.25
N TRP A 223 16.72 2.82 -19.66
CA TRP A 223 15.51 3.20 -20.38
C TRP A 223 15.74 4.36 -21.35
N GLU A 224 16.52 5.36 -20.96
CA GLU A 224 16.92 6.47 -21.84
C GLU A 224 17.74 5.97 -23.04
N LYS A 225 18.69 5.05 -22.80
CA LYS A 225 19.48 4.44 -23.87
C LYS A 225 18.58 3.67 -24.84
N ASP A 226 17.70 2.81 -24.33
CA ASP A 226 16.80 2.01 -25.16
C ASP A 226 15.81 2.91 -25.93
N ASN A 227 15.28 3.95 -25.29
CA ASN A 227 14.44 4.93 -25.96
C ASN A 227 15.19 5.72 -27.04
N SER A 228 16.48 6.03 -26.84
CA SER A 228 17.28 6.75 -27.84
C SER A 228 17.73 5.89 -29.03
N LEU A 229 17.74 4.55 -28.88
CA LEU A 229 18.24 3.63 -29.88
C LEU A 229 17.15 2.82 -30.59
N VAL A 230 16.03 2.58 -29.91
CA VAL A 230 14.99 1.63 -30.35
C VAL A 230 13.63 2.31 -30.53
N TYR A 231 13.14 2.98 -29.49
CA TYR A 231 11.74 3.44 -29.45
C TYR A 231 11.52 4.86 -30.00
N PHE A 232 12.46 5.76 -29.75
CA PHE A 232 12.42 7.17 -30.15
C PHE A 232 11.18 7.94 -29.66
N ASP A 233 10.59 7.54 -28.53
CA ASP A 233 9.45 8.25 -27.94
C ASP A 233 9.89 9.61 -27.37
N LYS A 234 9.08 10.63 -27.59
CA LYS A 234 9.31 11.97 -27.02
C LYS A 234 9.11 11.92 -25.50
N VAL A 235 10.15 12.26 -24.76
CA VAL A 235 10.08 12.42 -23.29
C VAL A 235 9.45 13.77 -22.96
N PRO A 236 8.29 13.83 -22.29
CA PRO A 236 7.69 15.09 -21.86
C PRO A 236 8.52 15.72 -20.74
N GLN A 237 8.51 17.06 -20.66
CA GLN A 237 9.24 17.80 -19.62
C GLN A 237 8.62 17.64 -18.22
N SER A 238 7.32 17.37 -18.16
CA SER A 238 6.56 17.14 -16.94
C SER A 238 5.48 16.09 -17.18
N ILE A 239 5.08 15.40 -16.12
CA ILE A 239 4.02 14.39 -16.21
C ILE A 239 2.68 15.09 -16.52
N PRO A 240 2.00 14.73 -17.63
CA PRO A 240 0.68 15.26 -17.97
C PRO A 240 -0.32 15.01 -16.84
N GLU A 241 -1.19 15.98 -16.55
CA GLU A 241 -2.15 15.86 -15.43
C GLU A 241 -3.10 14.67 -15.55
N GLY A 242 -3.50 14.31 -16.78
CA GLY A 242 -4.36 13.15 -17.04
C GLY A 242 -3.70 11.81 -16.78
N GLU A 243 -2.36 11.76 -16.80
CA GLU A 243 -1.57 10.55 -16.59
C GLU A 243 -1.16 10.36 -15.13
N LYS A 244 -1.34 11.37 -14.28
CA LYS A 244 -1.11 11.23 -12.84
C LYS A 244 -2.25 10.43 -12.22
N LEU A 245 -1.90 9.49 -11.34
CA LEU A 245 -2.89 8.85 -10.48
C LEU A 245 -3.60 9.92 -9.65
N LYS A 246 -4.93 9.98 -9.75
CA LYS A 246 -5.75 10.98 -9.08
C LYS A 246 -5.90 10.71 -7.59
N SER A 247 -5.95 9.42 -7.22
CA SER A 247 -6.11 8.97 -5.84
C SER A 247 -5.48 7.60 -5.66
N GLY A 248 -5.03 7.32 -4.45
CA GLY A 248 -4.63 6.00 -4.02
C GLY A 248 -5.81 5.08 -3.76
N ILE A 249 -5.52 3.79 -3.60
CA ILE A 249 -6.49 2.81 -3.09
C ILE A 249 -6.17 2.58 -1.62
N MET A 250 -7.18 2.70 -0.75
CA MET A 250 -7.09 2.39 0.68
C MET A 250 -7.84 1.09 0.95
N MET A 251 -7.12 -0.04 1.04
CA MET A 251 -7.75 -1.36 1.18
C MET A 251 -7.93 -1.78 2.63
N MET A 252 -7.09 -1.26 3.53
CA MET A 252 -7.10 -1.69 4.92
C MET A 252 -8.29 -1.12 5.67
N LYS A 253 -8.96 -2.01 6.39
CA LYS A 253 -10.05 -1.69 7.32
C LYS A 253 -9.65 -2.11 8.72
N PRO A 254 -10.07 -1.34 9.74
CA PRO A 254 -9.83 -1.72 11.12
C PRO A 254 -10.52 -3.04 11.42
N GLU A 255 -9.88 -3.84 12.27
CA GLU A 255 -10.49 -5.07 12.78
C GLU A 255 -11.43 -4.71 13.92
N HIS A 256 -12.60 -5.33 13.95
CA HIS A 256 -13.56 -5.04 15.01
C HIS A 256 -13.01 -5.50 16.35
N TYR A 257 -12.94 -4.58 17.32
CA TYR A 257 -12.48 -4.87 18.68
C TYR A 257 -13.65 -4.74 19.65
N GLU A 258 -13.84 -5.77 20.46
CA GLU A 258 -14.82 -5.77 21.55
C GLU A 258 -14.13 -6.16 22.85
N LEU A 259 -14.41 -5.39 23.90
CA LEU A 259 -13.97 -5.74 25.24
C LEU A 259 -14.74 -6.96 25.72
N LYS A 260 -14.05 -8.09 25.93
CA LYS A 260 -14.67 -9.28 26.53
C LYS A 260 -15.16 -8.93 27.92
N GLU A 261 -16.44 -9.14 28.18
CA GLU A 261 -16.98 -9.05 29.54
C GLU A 261 -16.38 -10.18 30.37
N VAL A 262 -15.34 -9.85 31.14
CA VAL A 262 -14.75 -10.77 32.11
C VAL A 262 -15.49 -10.58 33.43
N GLU A 263 -16.09 -11.65 33.93
CA GLU A 263 -16.68 -11.64 35.27
C GLU A 263 -15.58 -11.28 36.29
N PRO A 264 -15.79 -10.27 37.15
CA PRO A 264 -14.76 -9.83 38.07
C PRO A 264 -14.36 -11.00 38.97
N VAL A 265 -13.14 -11.51 38.79
CA VAL A 265 -12.60 -12.57 39.65
C VAL A 265 -12.58 -12.01 41.07
N PRO A 266 -13.35 -12.60 42.01
CA PRO A 266 -13.31 -12.14 43.38
C PRO A 266 -11.87 -12.29 43.88
N LEU A 267 -11.25 -11.17 44.29
CA LEU A 267 -9.98 -11.15 45.01
C LEU A 267 -10.15 -11.87 46.35
N SER A 268 -10.19 -13.20 46.29
CA SER A 268 -10.28 -14.07 47.43
C SER A 268 -8.88 -14.11 48.03
N LEU A 269 -8.68 -13.38 49.12
CA LEU A 269 -7.44 -13.43 49.88
C LEU A 269 -7.18 -14.91 50.27
N PRO A 270 -6.01 -15.47 49.96
CA PRO A 270 -5.68 -16.85 50.33
C PRO A 270 -5.61 -16.93 51.86
N GLY A 271 -6.73 -17.34 52.50
CA GLY A 271 -6.80 -17.39 53.96
C GLY A 271 -8.16 -17.69 54.60
N ALA A 272 -9.27 -17.74 53.86
CA ALA A 272 -10.57 -18.08 54.45
C ALA A 272 -11.21 -19.31 53.76
N ASN A 273 -10.74 -20.49 54.15
CA ASN A 273 -11.46 -21.77 54.09
C ASN A 273 -12.14 -22.17 52.77
N SER A 274 -11.36 -22.57 51.75
CA SER A 274 -11.91 -23.46 50.73
C SER A 274 -10.93 -24.58 50.39
N SER A 275 -11.41 -25.81 50.63
CA SER A 275 -10.81 -27.07 50.21
C SER A 275 -10.68 -27.13 48.68
N PRO A 276 -9.62 -27.76 48.14
CA PRO A 276 -9.36 -27.80 46.71
C PRO A 276 -10.48 -28.55 45.95
N PRO A 277 -10.95 -28.05 44.80
CA PRO A 277 -11.87 -28.79 43.95
C PRO A 277 -11.14 -29.94 43.23
N PRO A 278 -11.85 -31.02 42.87
CA PRO A 278 -11.26 -32.16 42.17
C PRO A 278 -10.85 -31.79 40.73
N PRO A 279 -9.85 -32.46 40.16
CA PRO A 279 -9.34 -32.18 38.82
C PRO A 279 -10.41 -32.51 37.77
N ASN A 280 -10.87 -31.48 37.05
CA ASN A 280 -11.77 -31.64 35.92
C ASN A 280 -10.93 -31.88 34.65
N SER A 281 -10.84 -33.14 34.24
CA SER A 281 -10.12 -33.59 33.05
C SER A 281 -11.01 -33.49 31.80
N GLY A 282 -10.65 -32.60 30.89
CA GLY A 282 -10.75 -32.79 29.44
C GLY A 282 -12.13 -32.67 28.79
N ALA A 283 -12.41 -31.52 28.19
CA ALA A 283 -13.20 -31.36 26.95
C ALA A 283 -13.25 -29.86 26.62
N GLY A 284 -12.56 -29.41 25.57
CA GLY A 284 -12.64 -27.99 25.18
C GLY A 284 -11.76 -27.56 24.02
N GLN A 285 -10.83 -28.39 23.55
CA GLN A 285 -9.97 -28.03 22.41
C GLN A 285 -10.42 -28.60 21.05
N THR A 286 -11.41 -29.51 21.02
CA THR A 286 -11.78 -30.22 19.77
C THR A 286 -12.88 -29.55 18.95
N GLU A 287 -13.67 -28.62 19.50
CA GLU A 287 -14.80 -28.04 18.77
C GLU A 287 -14.39 -26.93 17.79
N GLN A 288 -13.26 -26.27 18.04
CA GLN A 288 -12.78 -25.19 17.16
C GLN A 288 -12.06 -25.74 15.92
N GLU A 289 -11.39 -26.89 16.01
CA GLU A 289 -10.73 -27.54 14.86
C GLU A 289 -11.72 -28.20 13.90
N MET A 290 -12.87 -28.72 14.37
CA MET A 290 -13.89 -29.31 13.49
C MET A 290 -14.63 -28.27 12.64
N SER A 291 -14.76 -27.03 13.12
CA SER A 291 -15.38 -25.92 12.38
C SER A 291 -14.56 -25.51 11.15
N ASP A 292 -13.23 -25.53 11.27
CA ASP A 292 -12.34 -25.07 10.21
C ASP A 292 -12.18 -26.12 9.09
N GLU A 293 -12.23 -27.41 9.42
CA GLU A 293 -12.16 -28.50 8.44
C GLU A 293 -13.45 -28.60 7.59
N GLU A 294 -14.62 -28.38 8.19
CA GLU A 294 -15.89 -28.31 7.45
C GLU A 294 -15.98 -27.08 6.53
N PHE A 295 -15.44 -25.94 6.99
CA PHE A 295 -15.38 -24.72 6.17
C PHE A 295 -14.44 -24.89 4.96
N ALA A 296 -13.28 -25.54 5.14
CA ALA A 296 -12.35 -25.86 4.06
C ALA A 296 -12.99 -26.78 3.00
N ARG A 297 -13.78 -27.79 3.40
CA ARG A 297 -14.52 -28.66 2.48
C ARG A 297 -15.58 -27.93 1.67
N GLN A 298 -16.30 -26.98 2.28
CA GLN A 298 -17.28 -26.16 1.57
C GLN A 298 -16.63 -25.24 0.53
N LEU A 299 -15.44 -24.70 0.82
CA LEU A 299 -14.69 -23.86 -0.11
C LEU A 299 -14.20 -24.63 -1.34
N GLN A 300 -13.72 -25.87 -1.13
CA GLN A 300 -13.19 -26.72 -2.20
C GLN A 300 -14.29 -27.20 -3.17
N ASN A 301 -15.49 -27.47 -2.65
CA ASN A 301 -16.64 -27.81 -3.49
C ASN A 301 -17.12 -26.64 -4.36
N LYS A 302 -17.04 -25.39 -3.86
CA LYS A 302 -17.36 -24.20 -4.66
C LYS A 302 -16.36 -23.98 -5.81
N LEU A 303 -15.07 -24.21 -5.58
CA LEU A 303 -14.03 -24.04 -6.61
C LEU A 303 -14.11 -25.05 -7.76
N ASN A 304 -14.54 -26.28 -7.47
CA ASN A 304 -14.71 -27.31 -8.50
C ASN A 304 -15.95 -27.12 -9.37
N THR A 305 -16.95 -26.35 -8.90
CA THR A 305 -18.20 -26.13 -9.65
C THR A 305 -18.08 -25.01 -10.68
N ASP A 306 -17.17 -24.05 -10.48
CA ASP A 306 -17.01 -22.88 -11.38
C ASP A 306 -15.99 -23.09 -12.52
N SER A 307 -15.31 -24.24 -12.58
CA SER A 307 -14.25 -24.50 -13.58
C SER A 307 -14.74 -25.17 -14.88
N SER A 308 -16.05 -25.41 -15.06
CA SER A 308 -16.56 -26.18 -16.19
C SER A 308 -17.06 -25.40 -17.41
N HIS A 309 -16.78 -24.09 -17.53
CA HIS A 309 -17.18 -23.33 -18.73
C HIS A 309 -16.04 -22.49 -19.34
N ILE A 310 -15.21 -23.15 -20.15
CA ILE A 310 -14.42 -22.49 -21.20
C ILE A 310 -14.62 -23.24 -22.52
N PRO A 311 -15.21 -22.62 -23.57
CA PRO A 311 -15.33 -23.23 -24.88
C PRO A 311 -13.99 -23.18 -25.61
N LYS A 312 -13.54 -24.34 -26.12
CA LYS A 312 -12.36 -24.49 -26.99
C LYS A 312 -12.62 -23.85 -28.35
N SER A 313 -11.75 -22.93 -28.77
CA SER A 313 -11.65 -22.49 -30.18
C SER A 313 -10.32 -22.96 -30.77
N SER A 314 -10.41 -23.60 -31.93
CA SER A 314 -9.33 -24.25 -32.68
C SER A 314 -8.53 -23.25 -33.53
N PRO A 315 -7.24 -23.51 -33.83
CA PRO A 315 -6.46 -22.65 -34.71
C PRO A 315 -6.62 -23.07 -36.19
N LYS A 316 -6.77 -22.07 -37.08
CA LYS A 316 -6.65 -22.25 -38.53
C LYS A 316 -5.24 -21.94 -39.00
N SER A 317 -4.69 -22.91 -39.72
CA SER A 317 -3.42 -22.87 -40.46
C SER A 317 -3.43 -21.81 -41.57
N ALA A 318 -2.33 -21.07 -41.69
CA ALA A 318 -1.98 -20.33 -42.91
C ALA A 318 -0.50 -20.55 -43.21
N SER A 319 -0.27 -21.27 -44.29
CA SER A 319 0.99 -21.46 -45.01
C SER A 319 1.49 -20.12 -45.57
N ASN A 320 2.76 -19.77 -45.36
CA ASN A 320 3.40 -18.69 -46.10
C ASN A 320 4.75 -19.15 -46.65
N VAL A 321 4.90 -18.97 -47.97
CA VAL A 321 5.99 -19.46 -48.82
C VAL A 321 7.16 -18.46 -48.78
N MET A 322 8.37 -18.98 -48.60
CA MET A 322 9.63 -18.26 -48.73
C MET A 322 9.96 -18.00 -50.21
N SER A 323 10.34 -16.78 -50.54
CA SER A 323 11.28 -16.51 -51.63
C SER A 323 11.90 -15.11 -51.50
N SER A 324 13.23 -15.06 -51.57
CA SER A 324 14.09 -13.88 -51.72
C SER A 324 15.18 -14.27 -52.74
N PRO A 325 16.05 -13.36 -53.24
CA PRO A 325 15.91 -11.95 -53.65
C PRO A 325 16.36 -11.77 -55.13
N PRO A 326 16.43 -10.53 -55.69
CA PRO A 326 17.77 -9.93 -55.83
C PRO A 326 17.83 -8.38 -55.76
N LYS A 327 19.04 -7.88 -55.45
CA LYS A 327 19.60 -6.54 -55.73
C LYS A 327 20.59 -6.68 -56.92
N PRO A 328 21.26 -5.63 -57.48
CA PRO A 328 21.17 -4.16 -57.29
C PRO A 328 21.18 -3.34 -58.63
N SER A 329 21.03 -2.01 -58.60
CA SER A 329 22.00 -1.04 -59.21
C SER A 329 21.56 0.44 -59.14
N VAL A 330 22.41 1.26 -58.51
CA VAL A 330 22.95 2.60 -58.86
C VAL A 330 22.12 3.57 -59.75
N SER A 331 21.89 4.81 -59.27
CA SER A 331 22.49 6.06 -59.80
C SER A 331 21.76 7.35 -59.37
N ALA A 332 22.56 8.41 -59.27
CA ALA A 332 22.29 9.75 -58.76
C ALA A 332 21.29 10.58 -59.58
N MET A 333 20.68 11.61 -58.98
CA MET A 333 20.92 13.03 -59.31
C MET A 333 20.04 13.98 -58.47
N SER A 334 20.66 15.11 -58.13
CA SER A 334 20.17 16.29 -57.44
C SER A 334 19.23 17.17 -58.29
N GLY A 335 18.24 17.82 -57.65
CA GLY A 335 17.52 18.97 -58.23
C GLY A 335 16.47 19.60 -57.26
N PRO A 336 16.44 20.94 -57.07
CA PRO A 336 15.61 21.64 -56.06
C PRO A 336 14.22 22.08 -56.60
N PRO A 337 13.32 22.66 -55.75
CA PRO A 337 11.87 22.39 -55.79
C PRO A 337 11.04 23.38 -56.61
N ARG A 338 9.83 22.96 -56.99
CA ARG A 338 8.72 23.84 -57.41
C ARG A 338 7.48 23.63 -56.53
N PRO A 339 6.66 24.68 -56.29
CA PRO A 339 5.53 24.62 -55.37
C PRO A 339 4.17 24.37 -56.06
N VAL A 340 3.14 24.22 -55.20
CA VAL A 340 1.67 24.36 -55.43
C VAL A 340 0.94 23.05 -55.88
N PRO A 341 -0.35 22.75 -55.54
CA PRO A 341 -1.35 23.43 -54.68
C PRO A 341 -1.95 22.58 -53.53
N SER A 342 -2.64 23.32 -52.67
CA SER A 342 -3.64 22.90 -51.68
C SER A 342 -4.71 21.96 -52.25
N ILE A 343 -4.91 20.80 -51.62
CA ILE A 343 -6.09 19.94 -51.80
C ILE A 343 -6.65 19.63 -50.42
N MET A 344 -7.86 20.12 -50.17
CA MET A 344 -8.73 19.72 -49.07
C MET A 344 -9.14 18.25 -49.26
N SER A 345 -9.01 17.44 -48.20
CA SER A 345 -9.66 16.13 -48.12
C SER A 345 -9.93 15.76 -46.67
N SER A 346 -11.22 15.88 -46.32
CA SER A 346 -12.07 15.05 -45.46
C SER A 346 -11.56 14.48 -44.12
N PRO A 347 -12.41 14.52 -43.06
CA PRO A 347 -12.08 14.01 -41.74
C PRO A 347 -12.10 12.47 -41.65
N PRO A 348 -11.25 11.85 -40.81
CA PRO A 348 -11.29 10.41 -40.57
C PRO A 348 -12.45 10.04 -39.63
N LYS A 349 -13.11 8.92 -39.95
CA LYS A 349 -14.11 8.25 -39.12
C LYS A 349 -13.50 7.73 -37.80
N PRO A 350 -14.29 7.65 -36.71
CA PRO A 350 -13.82 7.14 -35.44
C PRO A 350 -13.56 5.62 -35.51
N LYS A 351 -12.40 5.20 -35.01
CA LYS A 351 -12.08 3.79 -34.77
C LYS A 351 -12.86 3.31 -33.54
N THR A 352 -13.64 2.27 -33.74
CA THR A 352 -14.24 1.44 -32.70
C THR A 352 -13.15 0.86 -31.80
N SER A 353 -13.23 1.16 -30.50
CA SER A 353 -12.39 0.59 -29.45
C SER A 353 -12.68 -0.91 -29.30
N LEU A 354 -11.62 -1.72 -29.30
CA LEU A 354 -11.67 -3.06 -28.74
C LEU A 354 -11.88 -2.92 -27.24
N ALA A 355 -12.96 -3.51 -26.71
CA ALA A 355 -13.15 -3.67 -25.29
C ALA A 355 -12.12 -4.68 -24.77
N SER A 356 -11.04 -4.20 -24.15
CA SER A 356 -10.31 -5.00 -23.17
C SER A 356 -11.23 -5.22 -21.98
N SER A 357 -11.33 -6.48 -21.55
CA SER A 357 -12.03 -6.86 -20.32
C SER A 357 -11.21 -6.36 -19.12
N ASP A 358 -11.28 -5.05 -18.85
CA ASP A 358 -10.72 -4.44 -17.66
C ASP A 358 -11.57 -4.92 -16.48
N LYS A 359 -11.06 -5.90 -15.73
CA LYS A 359 -11.56 -6.18 -14.37
C LYS A 359 -11.52 -4.85 -13.61
N SER A 360 -12.62 -4.50 -12.94
CA SER A 360 -12.66 -3.25 -12.19
C SER A 360 -11.56 -3.23 -11.12
N ASP A 361 -11.02 -2.05 -10.80
CA ASP A 361 -10.03 -1.90 -9.72
C ASP A 361 -10.53 -2.47 -8.38
N GLU A 362 -11.85 -2.48 -8.20
CA GLU A 362 -12.52 -3.05 -7.02
C GLU A 362 -12.46 -4.58 -7.00
N ASP A 363 -12.56 -5.25 -8.15
CA ASP A 363 -12.43 -6.70 -8.26
C ASP A 363 -10.99 -7.16 -7.99
N LEU A 364 -9.99 -6.39 -8.46
CA LEU A 364 -8.58 -6.63 -8.17
C LEU A 364 -8.26 -6.45 -6.68
N ALA A 365 -8.82 -5.41 -6.04
CA ALA A 365 -8.67 -5.19 -4.60
C ALA A 365 -9.32 -6.31 -3.78
N ARG A 366 -10.52 -6.79 -4.18
CA ARG A 366 -11.18 -7.94 -3.54
C ARG A 366 -10.41 -9.24 -3.73
N GLU A 367 -9.86 -9.48 -4.93
CA GLU A 367 -9.04 -10.67 -5.20
C GLU A 367 -7.77 -10.66 -4.32
N LEU A 368 -7.13 -9.50 -4.15
CA LEU A 368 -5.94 -9.39 -3.31
C LEU A 368 -6.27 -9.51 -1.81
N GLN A 369 -7.37 -8.92 -1.35
CA GLN A 369 -7.85 -9.08 0.02
C GLN A 369 -8.16 -10.56 0.31
N ALA A 370 -8.76 -11.27 -0.65
CA ALA A 370 -9.01 -12.70 -0.53
C ALA A 370 -7.71 -13.51 -0.47
N LYS A 371 -6.67 -13.15 -1.23
CA LYS A 371 -5.35 -13.80 -1.18
C LYS A 371 -4.59 -13.51 0.13
N LEU A 372 -4.66 -12.28 0.64
CA LEU A 372 -4.05 -11.91 1.92
C LEU A 372 -4.73 -12.62 3.10
N ASN A 373 -6.06 -12.75 3.06
CA ASN A 373 -6.82 -13.39 4.14
C ASN A 373 -6.62 -14.92 4.19
N ARG A 374 -6.26 -15.57 3.08
CA ARG A 374 -6.07 -17.03 3.04
C ARG A 374 -4.78 -17.51 3.68
N GLY A 375 -3.79 -16.64 3.88
CA GLY A 375 -2.47 -17.08 4.34
C GLY A 375 -1.77 -18.08 3.41
N ASP A 376 -2.31 -18.29 2.20
CA ASP A 376 -1.76 -19.25 1.24
C ASP A 376 -0.42 -18.74 0.70
N ASP A 377 0.63 -19.51 0.97
CA ASP A 377 1.85 -19.53 0.20
C ASP A 377 1.48 -19.99 -1.23
N CYS A 378 1.37 -19.03 -2.15
CA CYS A 378 1.11 -19.27 -3.58
C CYS A 378 2.42 -19.26 -4.36
#